data_AF-A0A818KX21-F1
#
_entry.id   AF-A0A818KX21-F1
#
_cell.length_a   1.000
_cell.length_b   1.000
_cell.length_c   1.000
_cell.angle_alpha   90.00
_cell.angle_beta   90.00
_cell.angle_gamma   90.00
#
_symmetry.space_group_name_H-M   'P 1'
#
loop_
_entity.id
_entity.type
_entity.pdbx_description
1 polymer ?
#
loop_
_entity_poly.entity_id
_entity_poly.type
_entity_poly.pdbx_seq_one_letter_code
_entity_poly.pdbx_strand_id
1 'polypeptide(L)'
;MATATNRVCCIENCKIKPTLMCLGCPEILYCSSHHKQHRDHLNVKLLKVADNCNQFLEEIQILIHDPQQHTLMKTIDEWEIQSIEKIRRLAHETREELLPYIKNFIPRVEMQLTSLNTEVRQNLDDCDFMDTDIDNWTEELQKLKALLKGPPDITVRQDSTKFISMIYSHIEDSFFNPSSPECYLEDQYDPRSQEQQPRNYYENPNENAPYRYGLKFRDLNNVL
;
A
#
# COMPACT_ATOMS: atom_id res chain seq x y z
N MET A 1 74.48 -12.76 27.12
CA MET A 1 73.81 -13.87 26.39
C MET A 1 72.56 -13.29 25.75
N ALA A 2 72.51 -13.21 24.42
CA ALA A 2 71.37 -12.66 23.70
C ALA A 2 70.33 -13.78 23.48
N THR A 3 69.20 -13.70 24.18
CA THR A 3 68.05 -14.57 23.93
C THR A 3 67.40 -14.16 22.62
N ALA A 4 67.64 -14.93 21.56
CA ALA A 4 66.93 -14.80 20.30
C ALA A 4 65.45 -15.14 20.55
N THR A 5 64.60 -14.11 20.71
CA THR A 5 63.16 -14.29 20.63
C THR A 5 62.83 -14.68 19.19
N ASN A 6 62.67 -15.97 18.97
CA ASN A 6 62.20 -16.55 17.72
C ASN A 6 60.82 -15.96 17.43
N ARG A 7 60.74 -14.94 16.57
CA ARG A 7 59.46 -14.31 16.22
C ARG A 7 58.70 -15.31 15.34
N VAL A 8 57.75 -16.01 15.95
CA VAL A 8 56.91 -17.02 15.29
C VAL A 8 55.95 -16.32 14.32
N CYS A 9 55.88 -16.83 13.10
CA CYS A 9 55.00 -16.38 12.02
C CYS A 9 53.56 -16.89 12.23
N CYS A 10 52.57 -16.01 12.01
CA CYS A 10 51.09 -16.11 11.94
C CYS A 10 50.26 -17.37 12.23
N ILE A 11 50.77 -18.58 12.11
CA ILE A 11 50.00 -19.83 12.22
C ILE A 11 50.90 -20.87 12.88
N GLU A 12 50.32 -21.72 13.73
CA GLU A 12 51.01 -22.91 14.25
C GLU A 12 51.71 -23.65 13.10
N ASN A 13 53.02 -23.90 13.25
CA ASN A 13 53.92 -24.55 12.29
C ASN A 13 54.53 -23.70 11.15
N CYS A 14 54.42 -22.36 11.16
CA CYS A 14 55.16 -21.52 10.20
C CYS A 14 56.66 -21.39 10.57
N LYS A 15 57.55 -22.05 9.84
CA LYS A 15 59.02 -22.02 10.07
C LYS A 15 59.75 -20.84 9.41
N ILE A 16 59.02 -19.94 8.73
CA ILE A 16 59.59 -18.82 7.97
C ILE A 16 59.54 -17.55 8.82
N LYS A 17 60.62 -16.76 8.82
CA LYS A 17 60.69 -15.49 9.54
C LYS A 17 59.65 -14.49 8.98
N PRO A 18 58.76 -13.93 9.81
CA PRO A 18 57.80 -12.96 9.34
C PRO A 18 58.47 -11.59 9.10
N THR A 19 58.04 -10.89 8.05
CA THR A 19 58.60 -9.60 7.61
C THR A 19 57.54 -8.56 7.27
N LEU A 20 56.26 -8.96 7.18
CA LEU A 20 55.16 -8.12 6.76
C LEU A 20 54.11 -8.00 7.87
N MET A 21 53.49 -6.84 7.97
CA MET A 21 52.41 -6.56 8.91
C MET A 21 51.21 -5.98 8.17
N CYS A 22 50.01 -6.39 8.55
CA CYS A 22 48.77 -5.74 8.11
C CYS A 22 48.38 -4.71 9.18
N LEU A 23 48.24 -3.44 8.80
CA LEU A 23 47.87 -2.38 9.75
C LEU A 23 46.51 -2.64 10.42
N GLY A 24 45.59 -3.31 9.71
CA GLY A 24 44.29 -3.72 10.24
C GLY A 24 44.33 -4.98 11.11
N CYS A 25 45.46 -5.67 11.22
CA CYS A 25 45.67 -6.82 12.10
C CYS A 25 47.02 -6.67 12.84
N PRO A 26 47.15 -5.64 13.70
CA PRO A 26 48.44 -5.23 14.26
C PRO A 26 49.09 -6.29 15.16
N GLU A 27 48.30 -7.24 15.67
CA GLU A 27 48.75 -8.33 16.54
C GLU A 27 49.39 -9.50 15.77
N ILE A 28 49.39 -9.47 14.43
CA ILE A 28 49.76 -10.61 13.58
C ILE A 28 50.89 -10.23 12.60
N LEU A 29 52.00 -10.96 12.63
CA LEU A 29 53.17 -10.76 11.75
C LEU A 29 53.31 -11.89 10.73
N TYR A 30 53.17 -11.56 9.45
CA TYR A 30 53.08 -12.50 8.34
C TYR A 30 54.43 -12.71 7.63
N CYS A 31 54.69 -13.95 7.20
CA CYS A 31 55.62 -14.18 6.10
C CYS A 31 54.94 -13.84 4.75
N SER A 32 55.69 -13.70 3.68
CA SER A 32 55.16 -13.26 2.38
C SER A 32 53.99 -14.11 1.84
N SER A 33 54.02 -15.44 2.02
CA SER A 33 52.95 -16.33 1.56
C SER A 33 51.66 -16.19 2.39
N HIS A 34 51.77 -16.17 3.73
CA HIS A 34 50.61 -15.98 4.61
C HIS A 34 50.03 -14.58 4.52
N HIS A 35 50.86 -13.56 4.26
CA HIS A 35 50.40 -12.20 3.99
C HIS A 35 49.56 -12.16 2.70
N LYS A 36 50.01 -12.84 1.64
CA LYS A 36 49.26 -12.96 0.39
C LYS A 36 47.92 -13.68 0.62
N GLN A 37 47.92 -14.81 1.33
CA GLN A 37 46.67 -15.52 1.66
C GLN A 37 45.70 -14.67 2.49
N HIS A 38 46.22 -13.90 3.46
CA HIS A 38 45.41 -12.95 4.22
C HIS A 38 44.80 -11.87 3.30
N ARG A 39 45.60 -11.32 2.38
CA ARG A 39 45.12 -10.35 1.39
C ARG A 39 44.08 -10.95 0.44
N ASP A 40 44.30 -12.18 -0.02
CA ASP A 40 43.34 -12.91 -0.86
C ASP A 40 42.02 -13.15 -0.12
N HIS A 41 42.07 -13.51 1.17
CA HIS A 41 40.88 -13.64 2.02
C HIS A 41 40.15 -12.29 2.18
N LEU A 42 40.87 -11.19 2.37
CA LEU A 42 40.27 -9.84 2.40
C LEU A 42 39.61 -9.48 1.07
N ASN A 43 40.25 -9.81 -0.06
CA ASN A 43 39.68 -9.59 -1.39
C ASN A 43 38.37 -10.36 -1.56
N VAL A 44 38.30 -11.62 -1.10
CA VAL A 44 37.04 -12.40 -1.11
C VAL A 44 35.95 -11.71 -0.28
N LYS A 45 36.28 -11.17 0.90
CA LYS A 45 35.32 -10.41 1.71
C LYS A 45 34.86 -9.13 1.01
N LEU A 46 35.79 -8.40 0.37
CA LEU A 46 35.47 -7.17 -0.35
C LEU A 46 34.59 -7.44 -1.58
N LEU A 47 34.85 -8.51 -2.32
CA LEU A 47 34.00 -8.94 -3.43
C LEU A 47 32.57 -9.23 -2.96
N LYS A 48 32.39 -9.90 -1.81
CA LYS A 48 31.05 -10.09 -1.22
C LYS A 48 30.35 -8.78 -0.89
N VAL A 49 31.08 -7.78 -0.39
CA VAL A 49 30.50 -6.44 -0.14
C VAL A 49 30.09 -5.79 -1.46
N ALA A 50 30.92 -5.86 -2.49
CA ALA A 50 30.60 -5.33 -3.81
C ALA A 50 29.36 -6.02 -4.42
N ASP A 51 29.27 -7.35 -4.31
CA ASP A 51 28.11 -8.13 -4.77
C ASP A 51 26.84 -7.70 -4.03
N ASN A 52 26.89 -7.52 -2.71
CA ASN A 52 25.75 -7.03 -1.93
C ASN A 52 25.34 -5.60 -2.34
N CYS A 53 26.31 -4.73 -2.61
CA CYS A 53 26.03 -3.38 -3.12
C CYS A 53 25.32 -3.43 -4.48
N ASN A 54 25.76 -4.31 -5.39
CA ASN A 54 25.13 -4.48 -6.69
C ASN A 54 23.69 -5.00 -6.57
N GLN A 55 23.45 -6.00 -5.71
CA GLN A 55 22.10 -6.50 -5.42
C GLN A 55 21.19 -5.39 -4.87
N PHE A 56 21.68 -4.58 -3.95
CA PHE A 56 20.90 -3.47 -3.41
C PHE A 56 20.62 -2.38 -4.46
N LEU A 57 21.57 -2.10 -5.35
CA LEU A 57 21.33 -1.20 -6.49
C LEU A 57 20.26 -1.73 -7.43
N GLU A 58 20.22 -3.04 -7.69
CA GLU A 58 19.17 -3.68 -8.47
C GLU A 58 17.80 -3.52 -7.79
N GLU A 59 17.71 -3.73 -6.47
CA GLU A 59 16.48 -3.50 -5.70
C GLU A 59 16.01 -2.04 -5.81
N ILE A 60 16.92 -1.07 -5.68
CA ILE A 60 16.61 0.35 -5.87
C ILE A 60 16.12 0.63 -7.29
N GLN A 61 16.76 0.06 -8.32
CA GLN A 61 16.35 0.24 -9.72
C GLN A 61 14.95 -0.30 -9.98
N ILE A 62 14.60 -1.45 -9.39
CA ILE A 62 13.24 -1.98 -9.44
C ILE A 62 12.25 -0.97 -8.85
N LEU A 63 12.55 -0.38 -7.69
CA LEU A 63 11.69 0.61 -7.04
C LEU A 63 11.60 1.94 -7.81
N ILE A 64 12.67 2.35 -8.50
CA ILE A 64 12.66 3.54 -9.37
C ILE A 64 11.74 3.30 -10.57
N HIS A 65 11.78 2.12 -11.18
CA HIS A 65 10.96 1.79 -12.33
C HIS A 65 9.50 1.50 -11.94
N ASP A 66 9.29 0.77 -10.84
CA ASP A 66 7.98 0.42 -10.31
C ASP A 66 7.88 0.68 -8.79
N PRO A 67 7.54 1.92 -8.38
CA PRO A 67 7.35 2.27 -6.98
C PRO A 67 6.24 1.48 -6.29
N GLN A 68 5.32 0.86 -7.04
CA GLN A 68 4.24 0.03 -6.48
C GLN A 68 4.79 -1.27 -5.88
N GLN A 69 6.00 -1.69 -6.25
CA GLN A 69 6.65 -2.84 -5.61
C GLN A 69 7.10 -2.56 -4.18
N HIS A 70 7.15 -1.29 -3.78
CA HIS A 70 7.57 -0.89 -2.44
C HIS A 70 6.67 -1.52 -1.38
N THR A 71 7.26 -2.02 -0.31
CA THR A 71 6.54 -2.73 0.75
C THR A 71 5.40 -1.89 1.35
N LEU A 72 5.58 -0.57 1.49
CA LEU A 72 4.51 0.31 1.98
C LEU A 72 3.29 0.34 1.04
N MET A 73 3.49 0.30 -0.28
CA MET A 73 2.39 0.25 -1.24
C MET A 73 1.64 -1.08 -1.11
N LYS A 74 2.38 -2.19 -1.06
CA LYS A 74 1.81 -3.53 -0.82
C LYS A 74 1.00 -3.61 0.47
N THR A 75 1.47 -2.98 1.55
CA THR A 75 0.72 -2.91 2.81
C THR A 75 -0.60 -2.14 2.66
N ILE A 76 -0.61 -1.04 1.89
CA ILE A 76 -1.84 -0.31 1.60
C ILE A 76 -2.81 -1.18 0.79
N ASP A 77 -2.31 -1.88 -0.25
CA ASP A 77 -3.11 -2.79 -1.08
C ASP A 77 -3.74 -3.91 -0.23
N GLU A 78 -2.97 -4.49 0.68
CA GLU A 78 -3.46 -5.51 1.62
C GLU A 78 -4.61 -4.97 2.49
N TRP A 79 -4.46 -3.76 3.05
CA TRP A 79 -5.51 -3.13 3.85
C TRP A 79 -6.75 -2.78 3.03
N GLU A 80 -6.57 -2.34 1.77
CA GLU A 80 -7.67 -2.10 0.85
C GLU A 80 -8.46 -3.38 0.58
N ILE A 81 -7.77 -4.46 0.21
CA ILE A 81 -8.39 -5.77 -0.08
C ILE A 81 -9.18 -6.26 1.13
N GLN A 82 -8.57 -6.25 2.31
CA GLN A 82 -9.23 -6.69 3.55
C GLN A 82 -10.46 -5.83 3.88
N SER A 83 -10.39 -4.52 3.66
CA SER A 83 -11.50 -3.60 3.91
C SER A 83 -12.67 -3.86 2.97
N ILE A 84 -12.41 -4.05 1.68
CA ILE A 84 -13.42 -4.39 0.67
C ILE A 84 -14.08 -5.72 1.01
N GLU A 85 -13.30 -6.74 1.38
CA GLU A 85 -13.83 -8.05 1.74
C GLU A 85 -14.76 -7.96 2.95
N LYS A 86 -14.37 -7.17 3.96
CA LYS A 86 -15.19 -6.94 5.16
C LYS A 86 -16.55 -6.32 4.81
N ILE A 87 -16.59 -5.32 3.93
CA ILE A 87 -17.85 -4.72 3.44
C ILE A 87 -18.71 -5.76 2.72
N ARG A 88 -18.09 -6.50 1.79
CA ARG A 88 -18.80 -7.49 0.97
C ARG A 88 -19.43 -8.58 1.83
N ARG A 89 -18.67 -9.07 2.81
CA ARG A 89 -19.13 -10.10 3.75
C ARG A 89 -20.32 -9.62 4.56
N LEU A 90 -20.22 -8.46 5.22
CA LEU A 90 -21.32 -7.92 6.01
C LEU A 90 -22.58 -7.68 5.16
N ALA A 91 -22.40 -7.13 3.96
CA ALA A 91 -23.52 -6.91 3.04
C ALA A 91 -24.15 -8.23 2.57
N HIS A 92 -23.38 -9.30 2.42
CA HIS A 92 -23.91 -10.62 2.10
C HIS A 92 -24.67 -11.22 3.28
N GLU A 93 -24.07 -11.23 4.48
CA GLU A 93 -24.68 -11.70 5.72
C GLU A 93 -26.03 -10.99 5.98
N THR A 94 -26.06 -9.66 5.86
CA THR A 94 -27.29 -8.88 6.04
C THR A 94 -28.37 -9.26 5.02
N ARG A 95 -27.99 -9.54 3.76
CA ARG A 95 -28.95 -10.00 2.74
C ARG A 95 -29.48 -11.40 3.04
N GLU A 96 -28.61 -12.31 3.48
CA GLU A 96 -29.00 -13.67 3.87
C GLU A 96 -29.92 -13.68 5.09
N GLU A 97 -29.70 -12.79 6.06
CA GLU A 97 -30.61 -12.60 7.20
C GLU A 97 -31.98 -12.08 6.77
N LEU A 98 -32.02 -11.17 5.78
CA LEU A 98 -33.27 -10.59 5.27
C LEU A 98 -34.06 -11.55 4.36
N LEU A 99 -33.36 -12.43 3.65
CA LEU A 99 -33.94 -13.26 2.60
C LEU A 99 -35.11 -14.16 3.08
N PRO A 100 -35.05 -14.86 4.23
CA PRO A 100 -36.17 -15.63 4.76
C PRO A 100 -37.43 -14.80 5.00
N TYR A 101 -37.26 -13.56 5.49
CA TYR A 101 -38.40 -12.67 5.72
C TYR A 101 -39.09 -12.31 4.40
N ILE A 102 -38.31 -11.95 3.37
CA ILE A 102 -38.84 -11.65 2.04
C ILE A 102 -39.53 -12.89 1.44
N LYS A 103 -38.88 -14.07 1.53
CA LYS A 103 -39.42 -15.34 1.03
C LYS A 103 -40.75 -15.72 1.69
N ASN A 104 -40.94 -15.38 2.97
CA ASN A 104 -42.20 -15.62 3.67
C ASN A 104 -43.24 -14.51 3.46
N PHE A 105 -42.80 -13.29 3.20
CA PHE A 105 -43.66 -12.13 3.05
C PHE A 105 -44.35 -12.07 1.69
N ILE A 106 -43.61 -12.27 0.59
CA ILE A 106 -44.16 -12.18 -0.77
C ILE A 106 -45.36 -13.12 -0.97
N PRO A 107 -45.32 -14.41 -0.58
CA PRO A 107 -46.46 -15.31 -0.73
C PRO A 107 -47.70 -14.88 0.06
N ARG A 108 -47.52 -14.20 1.20
CA ARG A 108 -48.66 -13.68 1.98
C ARG A 108 -49.36 -12.53 1.25
N VAL A 109 -48.59 -11.64 0.64
CA VAL A 109 -49.13 -10.55 -0.19
C VAL A 109 -49.80 -11.12 -1.45
N GLU A 110 -49.19 -12.13 -2.08
CA GLU A 110 -49.77 -12.83 -3.23
C GLU A 110 -51.11 -13.49 -2.89
N MET A 111 -51.20 -14.17 -1.75
CA MET A 111 -52.44 -14.79 -1.28
C MET A 111 -53.55 -13.77 -1.05
N GLN A 112 -53.24 -12.63 -0.41
CA GLN A 112 -54.21 -11.54 -0.20
C GLN A 112 -54.65 -10.92 -1.54
N LEU A 113 -53.71 -10.69 -2.46
CA LEU A 113 -54.02 -10.16 -3.79
C LEU A 113 -54.87 -11.13 -4.60
N THR A 114 -54.61 -12.44 -4.49
CA THR A 114 -55.40 -13.48 -5.16
C THR A 114 -56.82 -13.50 -4.62
N SER A 115 -56.99 -13.42 -3.30
CA SER A 115 -58.32 -13.33 -2.66
C SER A 115 -59.10 -12.11 -3.16
N LEU A 116 -58.47 -10.92 -3.14
CA LEU A 116 -59.08 -9.68 -3.62
C LEU A 116 -59.47 -9.79 -5.10
N ASN A 117 -58.60 -10.35 -5.94
CA ASN A 117 -58.89 -10.54 -7.37
C ASN A 117 -60.05 -11.51 -7.59
N THR A 118 -60.12 -12.60 -6.81
CA THR A 118 -61.26 -13.53 -6.87
C THR A 118 -62.56 -12.85 -6.50
N GLU A 119 -62.58 -12.07 -5.42
CA GLU A 119 -63.76 -11.30 -4.99
C GLU A 119 -64.21 -10.31 -6.06
N VAL A 120 -63.29 -9.50 -6.60
CA VAL A 120 -63.58 -8.55 -7.69
C VAL A 120 -64.15 -9.26 -8.91
N ARG A 121 -63.60 -10.43 -9.28
CA ARG A 121 -64.06 -11.21 -10.44
C ARG A 121 -65.45 -11.79 -10.23
N GLN A 122 -65.73 -12.34 -9.04
CA GLN A 122 -67.04 -12.90 -8.71
C GLN A 122 -68.12 -11.82 -8.77
N ASN A 123 -67.91 -10.67 -8.13
CA ASN A 123 -68.87 -9.57 -8.15
C ASN A 123 -69.06 -8.98 -9.56
N LEU A 124 -68.01 -8.97 -10.38
CA LEU A 124 -68.12 -8.58 -11.78
C LEU A 124 -69.00 -9.54 -12.58
N ASP A 125 -68.81 -10.85 -12.41
CA ASP A 125 -69.59 -11.89 -13.09
C ASP A 125 -71.06 -11.89 -12.62
N ASP A 126 -71.29 -11.65 -11.33
CA ASP A 126 -72.62 -11.58 -10.71
C ASP A 126 -73.32 -10.23 -10.93
N CYS A 127 -72.60 -9.24 -11.48
CA CYS A 127 -73.04 -7.84 -11.59
C CYS A 127 -73.51 -7.24 -10.24
N ASP A 128 -72.94 -7.72 -9.13
CA ASP A 128 -73.29 -7.35 -7.76
C ASP A 128 -72.20 -6.47 -7.15
N PHE A 129 -72.22 -5.18 -7.49
CA PHE A 129 -71.28 -4.21 -6.93
C PHE A 129 -71.88 -2.81 -6.88
N MET A 130 -71.44 -2.01 -5.92
CA MET A 130 -71.75 -0.60 -5.78
C MET A 130 -70.46 0.23 -5.76
N ASP A 131 -70.61 1.56 -5.87
CA ASP A 131 -69.47 2.49 -5.84
C ASP A 131 -68.58 2.27 -4.60
N THR A 132 -69.19 1.96 -3.45
CA THR A 132 -68.46 1.68 -2.21
C THR A 132 -67.55 0.46 -2.29
N ASP A 133 -67.94 -0.58 -3.04
CA ASP A 133 -67.14 -1.79 -3.19
C ASP A 133 -65.91 -1.51 -4.06
N ILE A 134 -66.09 -0.73 -5.13
CA ILE A 134 -65.00 -0.26 -5.99
C ILE A 134 -63.99 0.57 -5.19
N ASP A 135 -64.49 1.50 -4.35
CA ASP A 135 -63.64 2.32 -3.48
C ASP A 135 -62.86 1.44 -2.49
N ASN A 136 -63.53 0.48 -1.84
CA ASN A 136 -62.90 -0.45 -0.89
C ASN A 136 -61.80 -1.30 -1.56
N TRP A 137 -62.09 -1.95 -2.69
CA TRP A 137 -61.09 -2.75 -3.41
C TRP A 137 -59.93 -1.90 -3.91
N THR A 138 -60.19 -0.66 -4.31
CA THR A 138 -59.15 0.29 -4.72
C THR A 138 -58.22 0.62 -3.55
N GLU A 139 -58.77 0.89 -2.37
CA GLU A 139 -57.99 1.11 -1.15
C GLU A 139 -57.18 -0.12 -0.74
N GLU A 140 -57.78 -1.32 -0.75
CA GLU A 140 -57.08 -2.55 -0.42
C GLU A 140 -55.93 -2.85 -1.38
N LEU A 141 -56.16 -2.63 -2.68
CA LEU A 141 -55.11 -2.75 -3.68
C LEU A 141 -53.97 -1.75 -3.42
N GLN A 142 -54.28 -0.52 -2.99
CA GLN A 142 -53.26 0.46 -2.60
C GLN A 142 -52.48 0.01 -1.36
N LYS A 143 -53.16 -0.54 -0.34
CA LYS A 143 -52.54 -1.09 0.87
C LYS A 143 -51.57 -2.23 0.52
N LEU A 144 -51.99 -3.18 -0.33
CA LEU A 144 -51.13 -4.28 -0.80
C LEU A 144 -49.92 -3.78 -1.60
N LYS A 145 -50.10 -2.78 -2.46
CA LYS A 145 -48.99 -2.13 -3.18
C LYS A 145 -48.00 -1.45 -2.25
N ALA A 146 -48.49 -0.79 -1.19
CA ALA A 146 -47.63 -0.14 -0.19
C ALA A 146 -46.85 -1.19 0.62
N LEU A 147 -47.53 -2.24 1.07
CA LEU A 147 -46.91 -3.37 1.79
C LEU A 147 -45.78 -4.00 0.98
N LEU A 148 -45.97 -4.24 -0.31
CA LEU A 148 -44.94 -4.83 -1.18
C LEU A 148 -43.69 -3.95 -1.31
N LYS A 149 -43.86 -2.62 -1.32
CA LYS A 149 -42.75 -1.65 -1.42
C LYS A 149 -41.95 -1.52 -0.12
N GLY A 150 -42.62 -1.68 1.01
CA GLY A 150 -42.03 -1.48 2.33
C GLY A 150 -42.87 -2.17 3.39
N PRO A 151 -42.53 -3.41 3.79
CA PRO A 151 -43.21 -4.07 4.89
C PRO A 151 -42.95 -3.29 6.20
N PRO A 152 -43.98 -3.06 7.04
CA PRO A 152 -43.84 -2.28 8.27
C PRO A 152 -42.92 -2.96 9.30
N ASP A 153 -42.76 -4.28 9.20
CA ASP A 153 -42.03 -5.09 10.17
C ASP A 153 -40.52 -5.09 9.95
N ILE A 154 -40.02 -4.50 8.87
CA ILE A 154 -38.60 -4.55 8.51
C ILE A 154 -38.12 -3.16 8.13
N THR A 155 -37.05 -2.71 8.79
CA THR A 155 -36.31 -1.51 8.39
C THR A 155 -34.84 -1.84 8.23
N VAL A 156 -34.29 -1.52 7.06
CA VAL A 156 -32.84 -1.55 6.85
C VAL A 156 -32.29 -0.19 7.28
N ARG A 157 -31.29 -0.19 8.17
CA ARG A 157 -30.64 1.02 8.68
C ARG A 157 -29.14 0.88 8.50
N GLN A 158 -28.48 2.00 8.27
CA GLN A 158 -27.04 2.09 8.26
C GLN A 158 -26.59 2.78 9.54
N ASP A 159 -25.63 2.18 10.23
CA ASP A 159 -24.96 2.85 11.34
C ASP A 159 -23.91 3.83 10.79
N SER A 160 -23.80 4.98 11.46
CA SER A 160 -22.85 6.06 11.14
C SER A 160 -21.47 5.85 11.77
N THR A 161 -21.30 4.81 12.59
CA THR A 161 -20.01 4.49 13.21
C THR A 161 -18.96 4.00 12.19
N LYS A 162 -17.68 4.23 12.49
CA LYS A 162 -16.57 3.84 11.61
C LYS A 162 -16.44 2.32 11.55
N PHE A 163 -16.88 1.72 10.44
CA PHE A 163 -16.75 0.29 10.19
C PHE A 163 -15.35 -0.12 9.69
N ILE A 164 -14.67 0.77 8.97
CA ILE A 164 -13.37 0.55 8.34
C ILE A 164 -12.36 1.52 8.94
N SER A 165 -11.15 1.02 9.20
CA SER A 165 -10.03 1.81 9.67
C SER A 165 -9.58 2.82 8.62
N MET A 166 -9.21 4.02 9.06
CA MET A 166 -8.65 5.03 8.18
C MET A 166 -7.17 4.75 7.93
N ILE A 167 -6.78 4.70 6.67
CA ILE A 167 -5.37 4.56 6.25
C ILE A 167 -4.80 5.96 6.05
N TYR A 168 -3.67 6.26 6.69
CA TYR A 168 -2.95 7.53 6.50
C TYR A 168 -1.45 7.30 6.47
N SER A 169 -0.72 8.11 5.70
CA SER A 169 0.73 8.15 5.69
C SER A 169 1.23 9.30 6.56
N HIS A 170 2.28 9.05 7.33
CA HIS A 170 3.02 10.08 8.04
C HIS A 170 4.40 10.19 7.39
N ILE A 171 4.73 11.37 6.86
CA ILE A 171 5.99 11.61 6.16
C ILE A 171 6.79 12.61 6.98
N GLU A 172 7.89 12.15 7.58
CA GLU A 172 8.88 13.00 8.25
C GLU A 172 10.14 13.06 7.40
N ASP A 173 10.46 14.24 6.88
CA ASP A 173 11.70 14.46 6.12
C ASP A 173 12.88 14.66 7.10
N SER A 174 13.53 13.56 7.47
CA SER A 174 14.74 13.59 8.32
C SER A 174 16.04 13.30 7.56
N PHE A 175 15.97 12.96 6.27
CA PHE A 175 17.11 12.45 5.52
C PHE A 175 18.07 13.52 4.96
N PHE A 176 17.64 14.76 4.81
CA PHE A 176 18.52 15.88 4.45
C PHE A 176 18.83 16.71 5.68
N ASN A 177 19.82 16.28 6.47
CA ASN A 177 20.49 17.18 7.39
C ASN A 177 21.68 17.81 6.65
N PRO A 178 21.62 19.10 6.23
CA PRO A 178 22.72 19.77 5.51
C PRO A 178 24.00 19.95 6.35
N SER A 179 24.03 19.42 7.57
CA SER A 179 25.18 19.43 8.48
C SER A 179 26.17 18.28 8.21
N SER A 180 25.91 17.39 7.26
CA SER A 180 26.86 16.37 6.81
C SER A 180 27.94 17.03 5.94
N PRO A 181 29.25 16.82 6.18
CA PRO A 181 30.29 17.38 5.34
C PRO A 181 30.09 16.88 3.91
N GLU A 182 29.78 17.78 3.00
CA GLU A 182 29.77 17.51 1.57
C GLU A 182 31.12 16.91 1.19
N CYS A 183 31.11 15.68 0.69
CA CYS A 183 32.21 15.17 -0.12
C CYS A 183 32.19 15.97 -1.43
N TYR A 184 32.86 17.12 -1.44
CA TYR A 184 33.23 17.81 -2.67
C TYR A 184 34.06 16.85 -3.51
N LEU A 185 33.49 16.32 -4.59
CA LEU A 185 34.29 15.92 -5.73
C LEU A 185 34.83 17.22 -6.32
N GLU A 186 36.09 17.55 -6.02
CA GLU A 186 36.83 18.53 -6.80
C GLU A 186 36.92 17.97 -8.22
N ASP A 187 36.02 18.43 -9.10
CA ASP A 187 36.23 18.35 -10.53
C ASP A 187 37.56 19.04 -10.82
N GLN A 188 38.59 18.25 -11.14
CA GLN A 188 39.85 18.77 -11.65
C GLN A 188 39.57 19.43 -13.00
N TYR A 189 39.34 20.74 -12.94
CA TYR A 189 39.26 21.63 -14.08
C TYR A 189 40.57 21.56 -14.89
N ASP A 190 40.53 20.92 -16.06
CA ASP A 190 41.60 20.97 -17.07
C ASP A 190 41.51 22.31 -17.83
N PRO A 191 42.51 23.23 -17.71
CA PRO A 191 42.43 24.56 -18.30
C PRO A 191 42.62 24.63 -19.82
N ARG A 192 42.68 23.50 -20.54
CA ARG A 192 43.05 23.50 -21.99
C ARG A 192 41.91 23.42 -23.00
N SER A 193 40.65 23.47 -22.56
CA SER A 193 39.51 23.42 -23.50
C SER A 193 38.70 24.71 -23.50
N GLN A 194 39.34 25.83 -23.83
CA GLN A 194 38.63 27.02 -24.31
C GLN A 194 39.21 27.41 -25.67
N GLU A 195 38.47 27.11 -26.73
CA GLU A 195 38.47 27.96 -27.90
C GLU A 195 37.10 27.90 -28.61
N GLN A 196 36.53 29.11 -28.77
CA GLN A 196 35.50 29.53 -29.74
C GLN A 196 34.01 29.57 -29.32
N GLN A 197 33.71 30.68 -28.62
CA GLN A 197 32.70 31.71 -28.96
C GLN A 197 31.18 31.52 -28.66
N PRO A 198 30.45 32.65 -28.46
CA PRO A 198 29.36 32.73 -27.49
C PRO A 198 27.95 32.69 -28.12
N ARG A 199 26.98 32.23 -27.34
CA ARG A 199 25.58 32.70 -27.45
C ARG A 199 25.11 33.22 -26.11
N ASN A 200 24.93 34.54 -26.06
CA ASN A 200 24.02 35.21 -25.15
C ASN A 200 22.62 34.59 -25.27
N TYR A 201 21.93 34.31 -24.16
CA TYR A 201 20.50 34.57 -24.00
C TYR A 201 20.15 34.65 -22.50
N TYR A 202 19.88 35.88 -22.08
CA TYR A 202 19.01 36.38 -20.99
C TYR A 202 18.90 35.64 -19.64
N GLU A 203 19.27 36.40 -18.61
CA GLU A 203 18.80 36.29 -17.23
C GLU A 203 17.26 36.30 -17.13
N ASN A 204 16.70 35.45 -16.27
CA ASN A 204 15.48 35.80 -15.54
C ASN A 204 15.57 35.24 -14.11
N PRO A 205 15.53 36.11 -13.08
CA PRO A 205 15.53 35.69 -11.69
C PRO A 205 14.12 35.28 -11.24
N ASN A 206 14.06 34.26 -10.37
CA ASN A 206 12.99 33.98 -9.39
C ASN A 206 12.28 32.62 -9.53
N GLU A 207 12.93 31.53 -9.08
CA GLU A 207 12.23 30.33 -8.63
C GLU A 207 12.96 29.74 -7.41
N ASN A 208 12.61 30.24 -6.22
CA ASN A 208 12.88 29.55 -4.96
C ASN A 208 11.62 29.63 -4.11
N ALA A 209 10.70 28.69 -4.33
CA ALA A 209 9.55 28.47 -3.47
C ALA A 209 9.37 26.94 -3.28
N PRO A 210 9.35 26.43 -2.04
CA PRO A 210 9.14 25.01 -1.79
C PRO A 210 7.68 24.63 -2.11
N TYR A 211 7.52 23.62 -2.96
CA TYR A 211 6.21 23.05 -3.32
C TYR A 211 5.52 22.47 -2.09
N ARG A 212 4.45 23.12 -1.62
CA ARG A 212 3.45 22.53 -0.73
C ARG A 212 2.47 21.70 -1.57
N TYR A 213 2.64 20.38 -1.62
CA TYR A 213 1.58 19.49 -2.09
C TYR A 213 0.59 19.23 -0.95
N GLY A 214 -0.46 20.05 -0.88
CA GLY A 214 -1.66 19.73 -0.12
C GLY A 214 -2.63 18.94 -0.97
N LEU A 215 -2.67 17.61 -0.83
CA LEU A 215 -3.77 16.80 -1.35
C LEU A 215 -5.00 17.05 -0.48
N LYS A 216 -5.86 17.99 -0.91
CA LYS A 216 -7.22 18.13 -0.38
C LYS A 216 -8.07 17.01 -0.98
N PHE A 217 -8.38 15.99 -0.19
CA PHE A 217 -9.48 15.09 -0.54
C PHE A 217 -10.80 15.86 -0.37
N ARG A 218 -11.58 15.89 -1.45
CA ARG A 218 -12.94 16.40 -1.48
C ARG A 218 -13.82 15.41 -0.71
N ASP A 219 -14.49 15.88 0.34
CA ASP A 219 -15.58 15.16 0.96
C ASP A 219 -16.65 14.84 -0.11
N LEU A 220 -16.76 13.56 -0.47
CA LEU A 220 -17.87 13.02 -1.26
C LEU A 220 -18.99 12.53 -0.33
N ASN A 221 -19.39 13.38 0.61
CA ASN A 221 -20.64 13.23 1.36
C ASN A 221 -21.51 14.45 1.08
N ASN A 222 -22.04 14.52 -0.14
CA ASN A 222 -23.19 15.33 -0.50
C ASN A 222 -23.59 15.02 -1.96
N VAL A 223 -24.32 13.93 -2.16
CA VAL A 223 -25.35 13.88 -3.20
C VAL A 223 -26.57 13.19 -2.58
N LEU A 224 -27.69 13.88 -2.77
CA LEU A 224 -29.04 13.74 -2.23
C LEU A 224 -29.66 12.34 -2.34
#